data_AF-I0R996-F1
#
_entry.id   AF-I0R996-F1
#
_cell.length_a   1.000
_cell.length_b   1.000
_cell.length_c   1.000
_cell.angle_alpha   90.00
_cell.angle_beta   90.00
_cell.angle_gamma   90.00
#
_symmetry.space_group_name_H-M   'P 1'
#
loop_
_entity.id
_entity.type
_entity.pdbx_description
1 polymer ?
#
loop_
_entity_poly.entity_id
_entity_poly.type
_entity_poly.pdbx_seq_one_letter_code
_entity_poly.pdbx_strand_id
1 'polypeptide(L)'
;MALVDNVISKAREYIGVSENPPESNNVLFNTDYYGREVNGAFTYPWCVTFLWDIFRMSGAESVFCDGIKTASTEAVFAHYKNKGMLFDSGKRGDIVLILTDGAGSERQVNHAGLVVNVNSDGTYETIEGNTGSGNIANGGMVMNRVRSLSGRGYRIVGFARPNYQIGTQKATSNEIPVSARLTIVGSGVRVRKAPNTSAPVTKNLSEGDVVRASGRIASRYNPWFHIDGGYISGNFVKGWVKDYNDNNRWWYVEKDYKYAKSQWKNISGKDYCFGKDSYLFVKCYIKSAVGGVYYWVDGDGVYQKRYDTTNPSRKYRIVENYKSENAL
;
A
#
# COMPACT_ATOMS: atom_id res chain seq x y z
N MET A 1 14.95 11.77 -1.36
CA MET A 1 14.03 12.41 -0.40
C MET A 1 14.06 11.58 0.87
N ALA A 2 14.19 12.19 2.05
CA ALA A 2 14.27 11.42 3.29
C ALA A 2 12.92 10.74 3.59
N LEU A 3 12.90 9.62 4.31
CA LEU A 3 11.66 8.88 4.60
C LEU A 3 10.61 9.77 5.30
N VAL A 4 11.05 10.65 6.19
CA VAL A 4 10.20 11.65 6.86
C VAL A 4 9.55 12.64 5.89
N ASP A 5 10.25 13.04 4.82
CA ASP A 5 9.70 13.95 3.81
C ASP A 5 8.58 13.26 3.01
N ASN A 6 8.74 11.97 2.70
CA ASN A 6 7.70 11.18 2.02
C ASN A 6 6.43 11.10 2.88
N VAL A 7 6.59 10.80 4.17
CA VAL A 7 5.47 10.72 5.13
C VAL A 7 4.73 12.05 5.23
N ILE A 8 5.45 13.16 5.38
CA ILE A 8 4.85 14.50 5.45
C ILE A 8 4.18 14.89 4.13
N SER A 9 4.83 14.64 3.00
CA SER A 9 4.26 14.91 1.68
C SER A 9 2.96 14.13 1.47
N LYS A 10 2.96 12.85 1.87
CA LYS A 10 1.78 12.00 1.77
C LYS A 10 0.65 12.50 2.66
N ALA A 11 0.92 12.87 3.91
CA ALA A 11 -0.08 13.45 4.80
C ALA A 11 -0.74 14.71 4.20
N ARG A 12 0.05 15.58 3.54
CA ARG A 12 -0.45 16.81 2.90
C ARG A 12 -1.45 16.55 1.78
N GLU A 13 -1.31 15.46 1.03
CA GLU A 13 -2.23 15.10 -0.06
C GLU A 13 -3.66 14.83 0.42
N TYR A 14 -3.83 14.47 1.70
CA TYR A 14 -5.12 14.08 2.27
C TYR A 14 -5.80 15.19 3.08
N ILE A 15 -5.22 16.39 3.19
CA ILE A 15 -5.88 17.52 3.86
C ILE A 15 -7.24 17.78 3.21
N GLY A 16 -8.30 17.85 4.02
CA GLY A 16 -9.67 18.05 3.56
C GLY A 16 -10.44 16.75 3.30
N VAL A 17 -9.81 15.58 3.34
CA VAL A 17 -10.53 14.31 3.27
C VAL A 17 -11.35 14.11 4.53
N SER A 18 -12.65 13.86 4.37
CA SER A 18 -13.62 13.67 5.44
C SER A 18 -14.32 12.32 5.36
N GLU A 19 -15.03 11.99 6.42
CA GLU A 19 -15.94 10.85 6.46
C GLU A 19 -17.09 10.99 5.45
N ASN A 20 -17.62 9.85 4.98
CA ASN A 20 -18.81 9.80 4.15
C ASN A 20 -19.72 8.61 4.51
N PRO A 21 -20.90 8.84 5.09
CA PRO A 21 -21.47 10.14 5.45
C PRO A 21 -20.72 10.82 6.62
N PRO A 22 -20.90 12.12 6.86
CA PRO A 22 -20.34 12.78 8.04
C PRO A 22 -20.72 12.08 9.35
N GLU A 23 -19.80 12.06 10.32
CA GLU A 23 -19.94 11.44 11.66
C GLU A 23 -20.10 9.91 11.67
N SER A 24 -19.82 9.26 10.54
CA SER A 24 -19.97 7.81 10.39
C SER A 24 -18.70 7.02 10.71
N ASN A 25 -17.54 7.67 10.78
CA ASN A 25 -16.22 7.05 10.72
C ASN A 25 -15.96 6.21 9.44
N ASN A 26 -16.82 6.30 8.42
CA ASN A 26 -16.58 5.67 7.12
C ASN A 26 -15.64 6.55 6.29
N VAL A 27 -14.38 6.15 6.23
CA VAL A 27 -13.29 6.89 5.57
C VAL A 27 -12.29 5.90 4.99
N LEU A 28 -11.54 6.32 3.97
CA LEU A 28 -10.57 5.45 3.28
C LEU A 28 -9.53 4.82 4.23
N PHE A 29 -9.05 5.57 5.24
CA PHE A 29 -8.02 5.09 6.16
C PHE A 29 -8.52 3.92 7.01
N ASN A 30 -9.79 3.96 7.43
CA ASN A 30 -10.43 2.85 8.11
C ASN A 30 -10.66 1.69 7.14
N THR A 31 -11.09 1.95 5.91
CA THR A 31 -11.27 0.91 4.89
C THR A 31 -9.98 0.16 4.61
N ASP A 32 -8.88 0.88 4.43
CA ASP A 32 -7.54 0.31 4.19
C ASP A 32 -7.02 -0.44 5.42
N TYR A 33 -7.30 0.07 6.63
CA TYR A 33 -6.92 -0.60 7.87
C TYR A 33 -7.71 -1.89 8.12
N TYR A 34 -9.04 -1.88 7.99
CA TYR A 34 -9.91 -3.02 8.31
C TYR A 34 -10.13 -3.98 7.11
N GLY A 35 -9.69 -3.61 5.90
CA GLY A 35 -9.84 -4.41 4.68
C GLY A 35 -11.28 -4.44 4.14
N ARG A 36 -12.16 -3.61 4.70
CA ARG A 36 -13.56 -3.41 4.29
C ARG A 36 -14.04 -2.07 4.83
N GLU A 37 -15.08 -1.52 4.21
CA GLU A 37 -15.77 -0.36 4.77
C GLU A 37 -16.30 -0.67 6.17
N VAL A 38 -16.13 0.30 7.08
CA VAL A 38 -16.65 0.24 8.45
C VAL A 38 -17.37 1.54 8.75
N ASN A 39 -18.39 1.46 9.59
CA ASN A 39 -19.15 2.61 10.05
C ASN A 39 -19.52 2.44 11.53
N GLY A 40 -19.79 3.55 12.21
CA GLY A 40 -20.23 3.60 13.60
C GLY A 40 -19.54 4.73 14.35
N ALA A 41 -20.32 5.70 14.84
CA ALA A 41 -19.85 6.96 15.42
C ALA A 41 -18.87 6.79 16.60
N PHE A 42 -18.99 5.70 17.38
CA PHE A 42 -18.21 5.49 18.61
C PHE A 42 -17.21 4.32 18.52
N THR A 43 -17.17 3.59 17.41
CA THR A 43 -16.45 2.31 17.31
C THR A 43 -15.17 2.38 16.48
N TYR A 44 -15.00 3.41 15.64
CA TYR A 44 -13.89 3.47 14.68
C TYR A 44 -13.20 4.84 14.60
N PRO A 45 -12.78 5.45 15.73
CA PRO A 45 -11.98 6.67 15.68
C PRO A 45 -10.71 6.42 14.84
N TRP A 46 -10.37 7.37 13.98
CA TRP A 46 -9.46 7.09 12.87
C TRP A 46 -8.22 7.99 12.81
N CYS A 47 -7.93 8.75 13.88
CA CYS A 47 -6.70 9.54 13.94
C CYS A 47 -5.42 8.68 13.81
N VAL A 48 -5.40 7.48 14.39
CA VAL A 48 -4.26 6.56 14.29
C VAL A 48 -4.32 5.70 13.04
N THR A 49 -5.50 5.29 12.55
CA THR A 49 -5.59 4.58 11.26
C THR A 49 -5.15 5.49 10.12
N PHE A 50 -5.45 6.79 10.18
CA PHE A 50 -4.84 7.81 9.32
C PHE A 50 -3.31 7.78 9.38
N LEU A 51 -2.70 7.88 10.57
CA LEU A 51 -1.24 7.85 10.69
C LEU A 51 -0.65 6.55 10.15
N TRP A 52 -1.16 5.39 10.57
CA TRP A 52 -0.70 4.09 10.07
C TRP A 52 -0.74 4.03 8.54
N ASP A 53 -1.84 4.51 7.96
CA ASP A 53 -2.07 4.43 6.53
C ASP A 53 -1.17 5.39 5.75
N ILE A 54 -0.96 6.61 6.25
CA ILE A 54 0.03 7.55 5.69
C ILE A 54 1.43 6.94 5.69
N PHE A 55 1.86 6.31 6.79
CA PHE A 55 3.16 5.67 6.85
C PHE A 55 3.25 4.49 5.85
N ARG A 56 2.21 3.65 5.77
CA ARG A 56 2.13 2.56 4.77
C ARG A 56 2.18 3.07 3.34
N MET A 57 1.37 4.07 2.99
CA MET A 57 1.35 4.67 1.65
C MET A 57 2.65 5.37 1.28
N SER A 58 3.49 5.70 2.27
CA SER A 58 4.81 6.32 2.10
C SER A 58 5.96 5.31 2.07
N GLY A 59 5.69 4.00 2.22
CA GLY A 59 6.72 2.96 2.38
C GLY A 59 7.50 3.07 3.70
N ALA A 60 6.86 3.65 4.73
CA ALA A 60 7.40 3.92 6.05
C ALA A 60 6.70 3.09 7.14
N GLU A 61 5.93 2.06 6.78
CA GLU A 61 5.21 1.23 7.75
C GLU A 61 6.13 0.61 8.80
N SER A 62 7.35 0.22 8.41
CA SER A 62 8.34 -0.37 9.31
C SER A 62 8.85 0.57 10.40
N VAL A 63 8.71 1.90 10.23
CA VAL A 63 9.09 2.88 11.26
C VAL A 63 7.89 3.36 12.07
N PHE A 64 6.65 3.14 11.60
CA PHE A 64 5.46 3.37 12.41
C PHE A 64 5.32 2.26 13.46
N CYS A 65 5.62 2.58 14.72
CA CYS A 65 5.56 1.60 15.82
C CYS A 65 6.34 0.31 15.51
N ASP A 66 7.51 0.43 14.87
CA ASP A 66 8.32 -0.68 14.36
C ASP A 66 7.55 -1.69 13.47
N GLY A 67 6.57 -1.23 12.68
CA GLY A 67 5.76 -2.10 11.83
C GLY A 67 4.49 -2.66 12.48
N ILE A 68 4.22 -2.31 13.75
CA ILE A 68 3.00 -2.73 14.43
C ILE A 68 1.79 -2.05 13.77
N LYS A 69 0.87 -2.88 13.26
CA LYS A 69 -0.45 -2.42 12.81
C LYS A 69 -1.34 -2.17 14.03
N THR A 70 -1.64 -0.89 14.30
CA THR A 70 -2.52 -0.47 15.41
C THR A 70 -3.41 0.69 15.00
N ALA A 71 -4.59 0.78 15.62
CA ALA A 71 -5.53 1.89 15.54
C ALA A 71 -5.67 2.64 16.88
N SER A 72 -4.87 2.28 17.89
CA SER A 72 -5.02 2.78 19.27
C SER A 72 -3.97 3.83 19.61
N THR A 73 -4.41 5.00 20.07
CA THR A 73 -3.53 6.06 20.59
C THR A 73 -2.72 5.60 21.79
N GLU A 74 -3.35 4.84 22.71
CA GLU A 74 -2.70 4.26 23.89
C GLU A 74 -1.61 3.26 23.51
N ALA A 75 -1.84 2.47 22.44
CA ALA A 75 -0.82 1.55 21.94
C ALA A 75 0.39 2.30 21.37
N VAL A 76 0.17 3.39 20.62
CA VAL A 76 1.25 4.26 20.14
C VAL A 76 2.01 4.86 21.33
N PHE A 77 1.30 5.45 22.29
CA PHE A 77 1.90 6.03 23.48
C PHE A 77 2.75 5.03 24.26
N ALA A 78 2.18 3.87 24.60
CA ALA A 78 2.89 2.83 25.35
C ALA A 78 4.12 2.32 24.59
N HIS A 79 4.01 2.12 23.27
CA HIS A 79 5.13 1.66 22.44
C HIS A 79 6.32 2.62 22.52
N TYR A 80 6.12 3.91 22.23
CA TYR A 80 7.22 4.88 22.23
C TYR A 80 7.72 5.19 23.63
N LYS A 81 6.84 5.22 24.65
CA LYS A 81 7.22 5.41 26.04
C LYS A 81 8.13 4.28 26.53
N ASN A 82 7.73 3.03 26.31
CA ASN A 82 8.50 1.86 26.77
C ASN A 82 9.87 1.73 26.09
N LYS A 83 10.02 2.32 24.89
CA LYS A 83 11.29 2.37 24.16
C LYS A 83 12.16 3.59 24.50
N GLY A 84 11.72 4.48 25.39
CA GLY A 84 12.42 5.74 25.64
C GLY A 84 12.46 6.68 24.43
N MET A 85 11.47 6.58 23.54
CA MET A 85 11.35 7.34 22.29
C MET A 85 10.15 8.31 22.30
N LEU A 86 9.64 8.60 23.49
CA LEU A 86 8.65 9.65 23.76
C LEU A 86 9.37 10.85 24.39
N PHE A 87 9.22 12.03 23.79
CA PHE A 87 9.94 13.24 24.18
C PHE A 87 8.99 14.36 24.57
N ASP A 88 9.44 15.28 25.43
CA ASP A 88 8.67 16.47 25.84
C ASP A 88 8.74 17.63 24.83
N SER A 89 9.69 17.58 23.90
CA SER A 89 9.83 18.55 22.80
C SER A 89 9.73 17.87 21.43
N GLY A 90 8.90 18.46 20.58
CA GLY A 90 8.60 17.94 19.26
C GLY A 90 9.62 18.33 18.20
N LYS A 91 9.75 17.48 17.19
CA LYS A 91 10.50 17.71 15.96
C LYS A 91 9.63 17.37 14.75
N ARG A 92 9.99 17.95 13.61
CA ARG A 92 9.42 17.58 12.31
C ARG A 92 9.52 16.06 12.10
N GLY A 93 8.39 15.42 11.80
CA GLY A 93 8.25 13.98 11.64
C GLY A 93 7.81 13.23 12.91
N ASP A 94 7.76 13.88 14.07
CA ASP A 94 7.24 13.23 15.27
C ASP A 94 5.72 13.01 15.15
N ILE A 95 5.23 11.98 15.85
CA ILE A 95 3.81 11.79 16.12
C ILE A 95 3.49 12.56 17.40
N VAL A 96 2.70 13.62 17.30
CA VAL A 96 2.20 14.34 18.48
C VAL A 96 1.09 13.51 19.13
N LEU A 97 1.17 13.33 20.44
CA LEU A 97 0.17 12.61 21.24
C LEU A 97 -0.56 13.61 22.13
N ILE A 98 -1.88 13.59 22.07
CA ILE A 98 -2.75 14.60 22.69
C ILE A 98 -3.77 13.92 23.61
N LEU A 99 -3.95 14.53 24.78
CA LEU A 99 -5.07 14.24 25.66
C LEU A 99 -6.02 15.44 25.62
N THR A 100 -7.25 15.21 25.14
CA THR A 100 -8.29 16.24 25.09
C THR A 100 -9.05 16.29 26.42
N ASP A 101 -9.65 17.43 26.76
CA ASP A 101 -10.42 17.61 27.99
C ASP A 101 -11.66 16.70 28.06
N GLY A 102 -12.19 16.26 26.90
CA GLY A 102 -13.29 15.29 26.81
C GLY A 102 -12.86 13.82 26.88
N ALA A 103 -11.59 13.52 27.18
CA ALA A 103 -11.13 12.15 27.31
C ALA A 103 -11.67 11.52 28.62
N GLY A 104 -11.97 10.21 28.58
CA GLY A 104 -12.31 9.47 29.79
C GLY A 104 -11.19 9.53 30.83
N SER A 105 -11.54 9.53 32.12
CA SER A 105 -10.62 9.77 33.25
C SER A 105 -9.40 8.85 33.31
N GLU A 106 -9.51 7.64 32.75
CA GLU A 106 -8.43 6.64 32.73
C GLU A 106 -7.47 6.78 31.53
N ARG A 107 -7.78 7.66 30.57
CA ARG A 107 -6.99 7.83 29.35
C ARG A 107 -5.72 8.62 29.62
N GLN A 108 -4.60 8.15 29.06
CA GLN A 108 -3.35 8.88 29.02
C GLN A 108 -3.21 9.67 27.72
N VAL A 109 -3.85 9.18 26.64
CA VAL A 109 -3.91 9.81 25.33
C VAL A 109 -5.18 9.40 24.59
N ASN A 110 -5.80 10.31 23.86
CA ASN A 110 -6.97 9.97 23.03
C ASN A 110 -6.93 10.57 21.63
N HIS A 111 -5.87 11.29 21.27
CA HIS A 111 -5.69 11.82 19.94
C HIS A 111 -4.22 11.81 19.50
N ALA A 112 -3.99 11.79 18.20
CA ALA A 112 -2.66 11.80 17.62
C ALA A 112 -2.61 12.53 16.26
N GLY A 113 -1.44 13.05 15.92
CA GLY A 113 -1.18 13.75 14.67
C GLY A 113 0.27 13.65 14.22
N LEU A 114 0.57 14.09 13.01
CA LEU A 114 1.92 14.17 12.46
C LEU A 114 2.45 15.60 12.56
N VAL A 115 3.58 15.82 13.24
CA VAL A 115 4.27 17.11 13.28
C VAL A 115 4.96 17.36 11.93
N VAL A 116 4.56 18.42 11.23
CA VAL A 116 5.13 18.78 9.92
C VAL A 116 6.12 19.94 10.00
N ASN A 117 6.04 20.78 11.05
CA ASN A 117 6.98 21.85 11.33
C ASN A 117 7.01 22.20 12.83
N VAL A 118 8.13 22.77 13.30
CA VAL A 118 8.24 23.44 14.61
C VAL A 118 8.45 24.93 14.32
N ASN A 119 7.54 25.77 14.81
CA ASN A 119 7.55 27.21 14.58
C ASN A 119 8.54 27.91 15.53
N SER A 120 8.98 29.11 15.15
CA SER A 120 9.91 29.91 15.95
C SER A 120 9.35 30.34 17.31
N ASP A 121 8.02 30.39 17.44
CA ASP A 121 7.32 30.70 18.70
C ASP A 121 7.13 29.48 19.62
N GLY A 122 7.66 28.31 19.23
CA GLY A 122 7.55 27.06 19.98
C GLY A 122 6.24 26.30 19.74
N THR A 123 5.36 26.77 18.86
CA THR A 123 4.19 26.01 18.41
C THR A 123 4.57 24.97 17.34
N TYR A 124 3.67 24.00 17.13
CA TYR A 124 3.87 22.89 16.20
C TYR A 124 2.82 22.94 15.10
N GLU A 125 3.25 22.92 13.85
CA GLU A 125 2.34 22.62 12.74
C GLU A 125 2.15 21.11 12.63
N THR A 126 0.90 20.69 12.48
CA THR A 126 0.52 19.27 12.54
C THR A 126 -0.53 18.95 11.49
N ILE A 127 -0.50 17.74 10.96
CA ILE A 127 -1.60 17.18 10.15
C ILE A 127 -2.23 16.05 10.95
N GLU A 128 -3.52 16.17 11.21
CA GLU A 128 -4.28 15.30 12.09
C GLU A 128 -5.49 14.72 11.35
N GLY A 129 -5.73 13.42 11.48
CA GLY A 129 -6.96 12.77 11.02
C GLY A 129 -8.02 12.76 12.12
N ASN A 130 -9.29 12.59 11.76
CA ASN A 130 -10.43 12.64 12.68
C ASN A 130 -10.52 13.95 13.49
N THR A 131 -10.18 15.08 12.87
CA THR A 131 -10.07 16.39 13.53
C THR A 131 -11.04 17.40 12.95
N GLY A 132 -11.55 18.27 13.82
CA GLY A 132 -12.53 19.30 13.51
C GLY A 132 -12.23 20.59 14.26
N SER A 133 -12.83 21.69 13.81
CA SER A 133 -12.61 23.02 14.41
C SER A 133 -13.08 23.10 15.87
N GLY A 134 -14.13 22.36 16.24
CA GLY A 134 -14.66 22.27 17.61
C GLY A 134 -14.42 20.93 18.30
N ASN A 135 -13.99 19.90 17.59
CA ASN A 135 -13.76 18.56 18.13
C ASN A 135 -12.41 18.02 17.65
N ILE A 136 -11.45 17.95 18.57
CA ILE A 136 -10.06 17.63 18.25
C ILE A 136 -9.91 16.17 17.84
N ALA A 137 -10.61 15.25 18.52
CA ALA A 137 -10.40 13.81 18.41
C ALA A 137 -11.47 13.07 17.59
N ASN A 138 -12.61 13.70 17.31
CA ASN A 138 -13.74 13.14 16.57
C ASN A 138 -14.40 14.16 15.63
N GLY A 139 -13.60 14.96 14.94
CA GLY A 139 -14.11 15.99 14.04
C GLY A 139 -14.27 15.56 12.58
N GLY A 140 -13.93 14.32 12.24
CA GLY A 140 -14.30 13.70 10.97
C GLY A 140 -13.60 14.21 9.72
N MET A 141 -12.48 14.93 9.84
CA MET A 141 -11.68 15.38 8.69
C MET A 141 -10.17 15.34 8.95
N VAL A 142 -9.38 15.24 7.88
CA VAL A 142 -7.94 15.51 7.92
C VAL A 142 -7.69 17.01 7.88
N MET A 143 -7.06 17.57 8.92
CA MET A 143 -6.82 19.02 9.04
C MET A 143 -5.36 19.35 9.31
N ASN A 144 -4.91 20.49 8.78
CA ASN A 144 -3.72 21.17 9.27
C ASN A 144 -4.07 21.95 10.55
N ARG A 145 -3.25 21.84 11.60
CA ARG A 145 -3.45 22.51 12.90
C ARG A 145 -2.14 23.07 13.42
N VAL A 146 -2.24 24.22 14.10
CA VAL A 146 -1.14 24.76 14.92
C VAL A 146 -1.44 24.42 16.38
N ARG A 147 -0.49 23.78 17.05
CA ARG A 147 -0.62 23.27 18.42
C ARG A 147 0.44 23.87 19.34
N SER A 148 0.03 24.33 20.51
CA SER A 148 0.91 24.62 21.65
C SER A 148 0.98 23.40 22.57
N LEU A 149 1.91 23.38 23.53
CA LEU A 149 2.00 22.29 24.51
C LEU A 149 0.70 22.11 25.31
N SER A 150 0.00 23.20 25.60
CA SER A 150 -1.35 23.20 26.15
C SER A 150 -2.18 24.24 25.42
N GLY A 151 -3.42 23.91 25.10
CA GLY A 151 -4.35 24.82 24.42
C GLY A 151 -5.79 24.60 24.89
N ARG A 152 -6.74 25.33 24.29
CA ARG A 152 -8.14 25.15 24.62
C ARG A 152 -8.62 23.74 24.26
N GLY A 153 -9.05 22.97 25.24
CA GLY A 153 -9.62 21.63 25.02
C GLY A 153 -8.60 20.49 25.00
N TYR A 154 -7.31 20.75 25.22
CA TYR A 154 -6.28 19.71 25.17
C TYR A 154 -4.93 20.09 25.79
N ARG A 155 -4.13 19.05 26.09
CA ARG A 155 -2.69 19.13 26.29
C ARG A 155 -1.95 18.10 25.43
N ILE A 156 -0.75 18.45 24.99
CA ILE A 156 0.20 17.50 24.40
C ILE A 156 0.80 16.67 25.55
N VAL A 157 0.74 15.36 25.43
CA VAL A 157 1.30 14.43 26.44
C VAL A 157 2.70 13.95 26.08
N GLY A 158 3.13 14.18 24.84
CA GLY A 158 4.47 13.92 24.37
C GLY A 158 4.54 13.81 22.86
N PHE A 159 5.77 13.65 22.36
CA PHE A 159 6.11 13.51 20.96
C PHE A 159 6.79 12.16 20.76
N ALA A 160 6.08 11.23 20.13
CA ALA A 160 6.62 9.95 19.73
C ALA A 160 7.51 10.15 18.50
N ARG A 161 8.76 9.72 18.55
CA ARG A 161 9.74 9.96 17.48
C ARG A 161 10.07 8.67 16.73
N PRO A 162 9.41 8.39 15.59
CA PRO A 162 9.80 7.28 14.72
C PRO A 162 11.28 7.36 14.33
N ASN A 163 11.97 6.22 14.35
CA ASN A 163 13.35 6.18 13.88
C ASN A 163 13.40 6.08 12.34
N TYR A 164 13.27 7.23 11.69
CA TYR A 164 13.37 7.33 10.23
C TYR A 164 14.73 6.92 9.65
N GLN A 165 15.79 6.79 10.48
CA GLN A 165 17.11 6.31 10.05
C GLN A 165 17.17 4.78 9.97
N ILE A 166 16.41 4.04 10.79
CA ILE A 166 16.24 2.58 10.59
C ILE A 166 15.54 2.32 9.26
N GLY A 167 14.67 3.24 8.81
CA GLY A 167 14.14 3.25 7.45
C GLY A 167 15.19 3.42 6.33
N THR A 168 16.45 3.74 6.65
CA THR A 168 17.58 3.82 5.70
C THR A 168 18.52 2.61 5.75
N GLN A 169 18.39 1.72 6.75
CA GLN A 169 19.13 0.45 6.81
C GLN A 169 18.14 -0.70 7.06
N LYS A 170 17.94 -1.50 6.00
CA LYS A 170 16.85 -2.47 5.80
C LYS A 170 15.48 -1.82 5.56
N ALA A 171 15.28 -1.38 4.32
CA ALA A 171 14.04 -1.76 3.65
C ALA A 171 13.98 -3.30 3.63
N THR A 172 13.36 -3.93 4.62
CA THR A 172 12.68 -5.20 4.36
C THR A 172 11.50 -4.82 3.48
N SER A 173 11.83 -4.77 2.20
CA SER A 173 11.04 -4.24 1.13
C SER A 173 9.67 -4.90 1.09
N ASN A 174 8.60 -4.12 0.92
CA ASN A 174 7.37 -4.56 0.22
C ASN A 174 7.64 -4.96 -1.25
N GLU A 175 8.87 -5.34 -1.55
CA GLU A 175 9.31 -5.81 -2.84
C GLU A 175 9.12 -7.33 -2.85
N ILE A 176 8.18 -7.77 -3.67
CA ILE A 176 7.97 -9.17 -3.97
C ILE A 176 9.14 -9.59 -4.86
N PRO A 177 9.92 -10.61 -4.51
CA PRO A 177 10.97 -11.10 -5.39
C PRO A 177 10.30 -11.64 -6.66
N VAL A 178 10.83 -11.26 -7.83
CA VAL A 178 10.29 -11.72 -9.11
C VAL A 178 11.40 -12.21 -10.03
N SER A 179 11.00 -13.01 -11.00
CA SER A 179 11.79 -13.28 -12.20
C SER A 179 10.97 -12.83 -13.39
N ALA A 180 11.36 -11.71 -14.01
CA ALA A 180 10.66 -11.18 -15.17
C ALA A 180 11.63 -10.71 -16.26
N ARG A 181 11.23 -10.91 -17.51
CA ARG A 181 11.86 -10.31 -18.68
C ARG A 181 10.85 -9.33 -19.29
N LEU A 182 11.09 -8.04 -19.06
CA LEU A 182 10.14 -6.98 -19.36
C LEU A 182 10.64 -6.16 -20.54
N THR A 183 9.72 -5.81 -21.44
CA THR A 183 9.97 -4.90 -22.56
C THR A 183 9.48 -3.51 -22.18
N ILE A 184 10.31 -2.49 -22.38
CA ILE A 184 9.91 -1.09 -22.19
C ILE A 184 8.88 -0.70 -23.25
N VAL A 185 7.77 -0.11 -22.81
CA VAL A 185 6.68 0.40 -23.66
C VAL A 185 6.40 1.86 -23.31
N GLY A 186 6.61 2.75 -24.27
CA GLY A 186 6.60 4.20 -24.06
C GLY A 186 7.98 4.83 -23.85
N SER A 187 8.00 6.16 -23.79
CA SER A 187 9.20 6.99 -23.79
C SER A 187 9.51 7.60 -22.41
N GLY A 188 10.75 8.07 -22.24
CA GLY A 188 11.17 8.80 -21.04
C GLY A 188 11.32 7.93 -19.79
N VAL A 189 11.57 6.63 -19.96
CA VAL A 189 11.75 5.68 -18.85
C VAL A 189 13.10 5.89 -18.20
N ARG A 190 13.09 6.11 -16.90
CA ARG A 190 14.26 6.43 -16.09
C ARG A 190 14.48 5.33 -15.07
N VAL A 191 15.70 4.80 -15.03
CA VAL A 191 16.15 3.95 -13.93
C VAL A 191 16.56 4.85 -12.77
N ARG A 192 16.06 4.56 -11.57
CA ARG A 192 16.24 5.41 -10.39
C ARG A 192 16.87 4.64 -9.25
N LYS A 193 17.66 5.32 -8.41
CA LYS A 193 18.29 4.70 -7.23
C LYS A 193 17.30 4.17 -6.19
N ALA A 194 16.06 4.68 -6.19
CA ALA A 194 14.99 4.26 -5.29
C ALA A 194 13.63 4.33 -6.01
N PRO A 195 12.61 3.58 -5.55
CA PRO A 195 11.30 3.46 -6.20
C PRO A 195 10.39 4.70 -5.95
N ASN A 196 10.87 5.88 -6.34
CA ASN A 196 10.09 7.12 -6.33
C ASN A 196 10.59 8.08 -7.42
N THR A 197 9.72 8.99 -7.87
CA THR A 197 10.01 9.92 -8.98
C THR A 197 11.02 11.01 -8.62
N SER A 198 11.28 11.26 -7.34
CA SER A 198 12.28 12.21 -6.85
C SER A 198 13.68 11.60 -6.70
N ALA A 199 13.83 10.28 -6.84
CA ALA A 199 15.11 9.60 -6.68
C ALA A 199 16.05 9.91 -7.85
N PRO A 200 17.38 10.01 -7.60
CA PRO A 200 18.37 10.24 -8.64
C PRO A 200 18.25 9.22 -9.78
N VAL A 201 18.35 9.73 -11.01
CA VAL A 201 18.33 8.93 -12.23
C VAL A 201 19.72 8.34 -12.43
N THR A 202 19.80 7.03 -12.65
CA THR A 202 21.07 6.33 -12.92
C THR A 202 21.31 6.16 -14.41
N LYS A 203 20.25 5.89 -15.18
CA LYS A 203 20.28 5.82 -16.65
C LYS A 203 18.87 5.98 -17.23
N ASN A 204 18.80 6.25 -18.53
CA ASN A 204 17.55 6.26 -19.30
C ASN A 204 17.44 4.95 -20.09
N LEU A 205 16.20 4.50 -20.32
CA LEU A 205 15.88 3.38 -21.19
C LEU A 205 15.00 3.86 -22.34
N SER A 206 15.18 3.24 -23.50
CA SER A 206 14.42 3.51 -24.71
C SER A 206 13.26 2.51 -24.86
N GLU A 207 12.25 2.92 -25.61
CA GLU A 207 11.16 2.02 -26.00
C GLU A 207 11.71 0.82 -26.77
N GLY A 208 11.22 -0.38 -26.45
CA GLY A 208 11.72 -1.64 -27.01
C GLY A 208 12.89 -2.27 -26.24
N ASP A 209 13.54 -1.54 -25.34
CA ASP A 209 14.58 -2.13 -24.48
C ASP A 209 14.02 -3.28 -23.65
N VAL A 210 14.85 -4.30 -23.44
CA VAL A 210 14.50 -5.47 -22.64
C VAL A 210 15.32 -5.49 -21.36
N VAL A 211 14.64 -5.55 -20.22
CA VAL A 211 15.25 -5.58 -18.90
C VAL A 211 14.86 -6.85 -18.13
N ARG A 212 15.74 -7.27 -17.22
CA ARG A 212 15.45 -8.33 -16.25
C ARG A 212 15.10 -7.69 -14.92
N ALA A 213 13.96 -8.05 -14.36
CA ALA A 213 13.55 -7.62 -13.03
C ALA A 213 13.71 -8.75 -12.03
N SER A 214 14.25 -8.40 -10.85
CA SER A 214 14.51 -9.28 -9.71
C SER A 214 13.53 -9.06 -8.56
N GLY A 215 12.79 -7.96 -8.58
CA GLY A 215 11.73 -7.69 -7.62
C GLY A 215 10.73 -6.66 -8.13
N ARG A 216 9.59 -6.56 -7.44
CA ARG A 216 8.56 -5.57 -7.73
C ARG A 216 7.92 -5.03 -6.48
N ILE A 217 7.55 -3.76 -6.50
CA ILE A 217 6.73 -3.14 -5.48
C ILE A 217 5.32 -3.03 -6.05
N ALA A 218 4.39 -3.78 -5.45
CA ALA A 218 2.99 -3.78 -5.85
C ALA A 218 2.30 -2.52 -5.33
N SER A 219 1.90 -1.62 -6.23
CA SER A 219 1.14 -0.42 -5.89
C SER A 219 0.19 -0.08 -7.03
N ARG A 220 -1.06 0.27 -6.69
CA ARG A 220 -2.08 0.69 -7.66
C ARG A 220 -1.73 2.02 -8.34
N TYR A 221 -0.99 2.88 -7.64
CA TYR A 221 -0.73 4.25 -8.09
C TYR A 221 0.71 4.44 -8.56
N ASN A 222 1.66 3.72 -7.96
CA ASN A 222 3.08 3.89 -8.24
C ASN A 222 3.82 2.55 -8.22
N PRO A 223 3.57 1.68 -9.20
CA PRO A 223 4.22 0.38 -9.27
C PRO A 223 5.68 0.52 -9.71
N TRP A 224 6.56 -0.33 -9.17
CA TRP A 224 7.98 -0.37 -9.53
C TRP A 224 8.48 -1.78 -9.77
N PHE A 225 9.43 -1.91 -10.70
CA PHE A 225 10.25 -3.10 -10.86
C PHE A 225 11.70 -2.76 -10.53
N HIS A 226 12.32 -3.61 -9.71
CA HIS A 226 13.73 -3.58 -9.42
C HIS A 226 14.47 -4.35 -10.51
N ILE A 227 15.40 -3.66 -11.17
CA ILE A 227 16.27 -4.19 -12.22
C ILE A 227 17.73 -3.93 -11.83
N ASP A 228 18.65 -4.48 -12.61
CA ASP A 228 20.06 -4.12 -12.45
C ASP A 228 20.28 -2.60 -12.61
N GLY A 229 20.93 -2.00 -11.61
CA GLY A 229 21.20 -0.56 -11.53
C GLY A 229 20.07 0.32 -10.95
N GLY A 230 18.93 -0.25 -10.53
CA GLY A 230 17.91 0.48 -9.77
C GLY A 230 16.46 0.10 -10.10
N TYR A 231 15.55 1.05 -9.98
CA TYR A 231 14.11 0.86 -10.11
C TYR A 231 13.56 1.56 -11.35
N ILE A 232 12.62 0.91 -12.03
CA ILE A 232 11.84 1.47 -13.14
C ILE A 232 10.36 1.44 -12.79
N SER A 233 9.58 2.38 -13.33
CA SER A 233 8.14 2.39 -13.11
C SER A 233 7.46 1.24 -13.88
N GLY A 234 6.55 0.54 -13.21
CA GLY A 234 5.73 -0.53 -13.79
C GLY A 234 4.73 -0.04 -14.83
N ASN A 235 4.49 1.26 -14.95
CA ASN A 235 3.57 1.82 -15.94
C ASN A 235 4.11 1.75 -17.38
N PHE A 236 5.42 1.53 -17.56
CA PHE A 236 6.08 1.59 -18.86
C PHE A 236 6.69 0.26 -19.27
N VAL A 237 6.12 -0.86 -18.83
CA VAL A 237 6.61 -2.20 -19.15
C VAL A 237 5.48 -3.11 -19.62
N LYS A 238 5.85 -4.12 -20.43
CA LYS A 238 5.01 -5.29 -20.67
C LYS A 238 5.83 -6.56 -20.57
N GLY A 239 5.20 -7.66 -20.17
CA GLY A 239 5.82 -8.98 -20.17
C GLY A 239 5.31 -9.92 -19.10
N TRP A 240 5.85 -11.14 -19.11
CA TRP A 240 5.58 -12.16 -18.10
C TRP A 240 6.37 -11.86 -16.83
N VAL A 241 5.69 -11.97 -15.70
CA VAL A 241 6.24 -11.81 -14.36
C VAL A 241 5.94 -13.06 -13.55
N LYS A 242 6.99 -13.62 -12.93
CA LYS A 242 6.89 -14.72 -11.98
C LYS A 242 7.08 -14.19 -10.57
N ASP A 243 6.01 -14.09 -9.80
CA ASP A 243 6.06 -13.63 -8.41
C ASP A 243 6.64 -14.71 -7.47
N TYR A 244 7.32 -14.28 -6.42
CA TYR A 244 7.98 -15.12 -5.40
C TYR A 244 9.01 -16.12 -5.94
N ASN A 245 9.39 -15.99 -7.21
CA ASN A 245 10.21 -16.95 -7.95
C ASN A 245 9.67 -18.39 -7.93
N ASP A 246 8.41 -18.59 -7.55
CA ASP A 246 7.77 -19.90 -7.58
C ASP A 246 7.19 -20.18 -8.98
N ASN A 247 7.11 -21.45 -9.38
CA ASN A 247 6.65 -21.81 -10.73
C ASN A 247 5.11 -21.75 -10.89
N ASN A 248 4.38 -21.22 -9.91
CA ASN A 248 2.92 -21.26 -9.87
C ASN A 248 2.29 -19.87 -10.00
N ARG A 249 3.04 -18.78 -9.81
CA ARG A 249 2.53 -17.41 -9.75
C ARG A 249 2.97 -16.57 -10.95
N TRP A 250 2.52 -17.00 -12.12
CA TRP A 250 2.73 -16.27 -13.36
C TRP A 250 1.59 -15.30 -13.63
N TRP A 251 1.92 -14.07 -14.00
CA TRP A 251 0.98 -13.08 -14.48
C TRP A 251 1.61 -12.27 -15.62
N TYR A 252 0.78 -11.55 -16.37
CA TYR A 252 1.24 -10.75 -17.51
C TYR A 252 0.90 -9.28 -17.30
N VAL A 253 1.94 -8.44 -17.26
CA VAL A 253 1.81 -6.99 -17.16
C VAL A 253 1.79 -6.37 -18.55
N GLU A 254 0.98 -5.32 -18.70
CA GLU A 254 0.88 -4.45 -19.87
C GLU A 254 1.15 -3.00 -19.47
N LYS A 255 1.26 -2.14 -20.49
CA LYS A 255 1.39 -0.69 -20.31
C LYS A 255 0.34 -0.15 -19.33
N ASP A 256 0.72 0.87 -18.59
CA ASP A 256 -0.06 1.49 -17.51
C ASP A 256 -0.34 0.54 -16.34
N TYR A 257 0.53 -0.48 -16.18
CA TYR A 257 0.41 -1.51 -15.15
C TYR A 257 -0.94 -2.23 -15.15
N LYS A 258 -1.52 -2.39 -16.35
CA LYS A 258 -2.70 -3.22 -16.57
C LYS A 258 -2.28 -4.69 -16.61
N TYR A 259 -3.16 -5.57 -16.19
CA TYR A 259 -2.90 -7.01 -16.21
C TYR A 259 -4.21 -7.79 -16.31
N ALA A 260 -4.12 -9.02 -16.82
CA ALA A 260 -5.26 -9.89 -16.98
C ALA A 260 -5.76 -10.41 -15.62
N LYS A 261 -7.08 -10.32 -15.41
CA LYS A 261 -7.79 -10.82 -14.24
C LYS A 261 -9.13 -11.40 -14.66
N SER A 262 -9.48 -12.59 -14.16
CA SER A 262 -10.76 -13.27 -14.43
C SER A 262 -11.10 -13.32 -15.93
N GLN A 263 -10.13 -13.62 -16.79
CA GLN A 263 -10.29 -13.52 -18.25
C GLN A 263 -9.39 -14.48 -19.02
N TRP A 264 -9.84 -14.83 -20.23
CA TRP A 264 -8.98 -15.37 -21.28
C TRP A 264 -8.30 -14.23 -22.01
N LYS A 265 -7.02 -14.37 -22.35
CA LYS A 265 -6.26 -13.35 -23.07
C LYS A 265 -5.32 -13.98 -24.08
N ASN A 266 -5.33 -13.46 -25.30
CA ASN A 266 -4.34 -13.78 -26.30
C ASN A 266 -3.06 -12.97 -26.07
N ILE A 267 -1.94 -13.64 -25.90
CA ILE A 267 -0.62 -13.03 -25.73
C ILE A 267 0.31 -13.65 -26.76
N SER A 268 0.71 -12.86 -27.75
CA SER A 268 1.61 -13.29 -28.85
C SER A 268 1.10 -14.53 -29.59
N GLY A 269 -0.20 -14.58 -29.91
CA GLY A 269 -0.81 -15.66 -30.69
C GLY A 269 -1.16 -16.92 -29.89
N LYS A 270 -0.98 -16.91 -28.57
CA LYS A 270 -1.35 -18.00 -27.66
C LYS A 270 -2.41 -17.52 -26.68
N ASP A 271 -3.39 -18.37 -26.37
CA ASP A 271 -4.44 -18.06 -25.41
C ASP A 271 -4.11 -18.58 -24.02
N TYR A 272 -4.34 -17.73 -23.02
CA TYR A 272 -4.04 -17.97 -21.62
C TYR A 272 -5.27 -17.62 -20.77
N CYS A 273 -5.50 -18.34 -19.67
CA CYS A 273 -6.60 -18.06 -18.76
C CYS A 273 -6.09 -17.59 -17.39
N PHE A 274 -6.65 -16.49 -16.90
CA PHE A 274 -6.27 -15.88 -15.62
C PHE A 274 -7.42 -15.94 -14.62
N GLY A 275 -7.11 -16.35 -13.39
CA GLY A 275 -8.05 -16.44 -12.28
C GLY A 275 -8.43 -15.08 -11.67
N LYS A 276 -9.27 -15.11 -10.63
CA LYS A 276 -9.66 -13.89 -9.88
C LYS A 276 -8.50 -13.25 -9.13
N ASP A 277 -7.45 -14.01 -8.87
CA ASP A 277 -6.18 -13.57 -8.28
C ASP A 277 -5.22 -12.96 -9.31
N SER A 278 -5.60 -12.94 -10.59
CA SER A 278 -4.79 -12.44 -11.73
C SER A 278 -3.61 -13.34 -12.11
N TYR A 279 -3.49 -14.51 -11.49
CA TYR A 279 -2.48 -15.50 -11.86
C TYR A 279 -2.99 -16.43 -12.96
N LEU A 280 -2.05 -16.99 -13.70
CA LEU A 280 -2.24 -17.90 -14.80
C LEU A 280 -2.63 -19.29 -14.29
N PHE A 281 -3.72 -19.85 -14.81
CA PHE A 281 -4.02 -21.26 -14.63
C PHE A 281 -3.03 -22.13 -15.41
N VAL A 282 -2.50 -23.17 -14.75
CA VAL A 282 -1.55 -24.12 -15.36
C VAL A 282 -1.98 -25.55 -15.08
N LYS A 283 -1.77 -26.44 -16.06
CA LYS A 283 -1.95 -27.89 -15.96
C LYS A 283 -3.33 -28.29 -15.41
N CYS A 284 -4.39 -27.70 -15.93
CA CYS A 284 -5.76 -27.92 -15.48
C CYS A 284 -6.78 -27.88 -16.62
N TYR A 285 -7.97 -28.39 -16.32
CA TYR A 285 -9.14 -28.26 -17.16
C TYR A 285 -9.99 -27.07 -16.71
N ILE A 286 -10.37 -26.21 -17.63
CA ILE A 286 -11.18 -25.01 -17.36
C ILE A 286 -12.50 -25.13 -18.11
N LYS A 287 -13.60 -25.11 -17.38
CA LYS A 287 -14.93 -25.24 -17.96
C LYS A 287 -15.23 -24.08 -18.91
N SER A 288 -15.65 -24.43 -20.12
CA SER A 288 -16.19 -23.48 -21.08
C SER A 288 -17.55 -22.98 -20.64
N ALA A 289 -17.85 -21.72 -20.94
CA ALA A 289 -19.19 -21.17 -20.79
C ALA A 289 -20.20 -21.77 -21.79
N VAL A 290 -19.72 -22.49 -22.81
CA VAL A 290 -20.54 -23.02 -23.90
C VAL A 290 -20.33 -24.54 -24.04
N GLY A 291 -21.43 -25.29 -24.04
CA GLY A 291 -21.44 -26.68 -24.52
C GLY A 291 -20.84 -27.74 -23.60
N GLY A 292 -20.62 -27.46 -22.31
CA GLY A 292 -20.14 -28.45 -21.33
C GLY A 292 -18.72 -28.99 -21.60
N VAL A 293 -17.97 -28.34 -22.49
CA VAL A 293 -16.58 -28.68 -22.81
C VAL A 293 -15.64 -28.07 -21.78
N TYR A 294 -14.55 -28.77 -21.48
CA TYR A 294 -13.46 -28.30 -20.64
C TYR A 294 -12.22 -28.07 -21.50
N TYR A 295 -11.66 -26.86 -21.42
CA TYR A 295 -10.44 -26.45 -22.10
C TYR A 295 -9.21 -26.86 -21.31
N TRP A 296 -8.24 -27.50 -21.96
CA TRP A 296 -6.98 -27.85 -21.32
C TRP A 296 -5.96 -26.72 -21.46
N VAL A 297 -5.35 -26.34 -20.34
CA VAL A 297 -4.13 -25.52 -20.32
C VAL A 297 -2.94 -26.35 -19.83
N ASP A 298 -1.80 -26.23 -20.52
CA ASP A 298 -0.61 -27.02 -20.22
C ASP A 298 0.22 -26.45 -19.05
N GLY A 299 1.43 -26.97 -18.85
CA GLY A 299 2.34 -26.53 -17.78
C GLY A 299 2.84 -25.09 -17.93
N ASP A 300 2.77 -24.54 -19.15
CA ASP A 300 3.08 -23.13 -19.43
C ASP A 300 1.80 -22.27 -19.43
N GLY A 301 0.65 -22.85 -19.09
CA GLY A 301 -0.67 -22.22 -19.07
C GLY A 301 -1.24 -21.91 -20.45
N VAL A 302 -0.65 -22.46 -21.51
CA VAL A 302 -1.11 -22.27 -22.88
C VAL A 302 -2.31 -23.15 -23.13
N TYR A 303 -3.37 -22.59 -23.72
CA TYR A 303 -4.52 -23.35 -24.20
C TYR A 303 -4.13 -24.33 -25.30
N GLN A 304 -4.57 -25.59 -25.17
CA GLN A 304 -4.28 -26.66 -26.11
C GLN A 304 -5.57 -27.31 -26.60
N LYS A 305 -6.15 -26.74 -27.67
CA LYS A 305 -7.41 -27.19 -28.28
C LYS A 305 -7.54 -28.70 -28.51
N ARG A 306 -6.44 -29.38 -28.85
CA ARG A 306 -6.42 -30.83 -29.12
C ARG A 306 -6.77 -31.71 -27.90
N TYR A 307 -6.78 -31.14 -26.70
CA TYR A 307 -7.05 -31.86 -25.45
C TYR A 307 -8.38 -31.48 -24.79
N ASP A 308 -9.20 -30.70 -25.49
CA ASP A 308 -10.54 -30.33 -25.01
C ASP A 308 -11.42 -31.58 -24.88
N THR A 309 -12.26 -31.61 -23.86
CA THR A 309 -13.05 -32.80 -23.53
C THR A 309 -14.33 -32.44 -22.79
N THR A 310 -15.37 -33.25 -22.94
CA THR A 310 -16.58 -33.20 -22.11
C THR A 310 -16.47 -34.05 -20.85
N ASN A 311 -15.40 -34.86 -20.74
CA ASN A 311 -15.15 -35.74 -19.60
C ASN A 311 -13.71 -35.56 -19.09
N PRO A 312 -13.43 -34.46 -18.35
CA PRO A 312 -12.09 -34.14 -17.87
C PRO A 312 -11.60 -35.17 -16.85
N SER A 313 -10.31 -35.51 -16.93
CA SER A 313 -9.70 -36.41 -15.95
C SER A 313 -9.62 -35.73 -14.58
N ARG A 314 -10.19 -36.37 -13.55
CA ARG A 314 -10.13 -35.93 -12.15
C ARG A 314 -8.72 -35.99 -11.54
N LYS A 315 -7.72 -36.49 -12.27
CA LYS A 315 -6.30 -36.43 -11.88
C LYS A 315 -5.77 -35.00 -11.90
N TYR A 316 -6.36 -34.13 -12.71
CA TYR A 316 -6.01 -32.72 -12.81
C TYR A 316 -7.08 -31.87 -12.16
N ARG A 317 -6.70 -30.64 -11.78
CA ARG A 317 -7.66 -29.65 -11.28
C ARG A 317 -8.71 -29.38 -12.36
N ILE A 318 -9.97 -29.32 -11.94
CA ILE A 318 -11.10 -28.91 -12.77
C ILE A 318 -11.56 -27.57 -12.22
N VAL A 319 -11.42 -26.53 -13.03
CA VAL A 319 -11.86 -25.16 -12.74
C VAL A 319 -13.26 -25.02 -13.33
N GLU A 320 -14.25 -24.91 -12.46
CA GLU A 320 -15.66 -24.82 -12.85
C GLU A 320 -16.02 -23.39 -13.28
N ASN A 321 -15.40 -22.37 -12.68
CA ASN A 321 -15.57 -20.99 -13.07
C ASN A 321 -14.32 -20.15 -12.80
N TYR A 322 -13.53 -19.95 -13.86
CA TYR A 322 -12.28 -19.17 -13.82
C TYR A 322 -12.47 -17.71 -13.35
N LYS A 323 -13.69 -17.14 -13.47
CA LYS A 323 -13.94 -15.76 -13.05
C LYS A 323 -13.97 -15.61 -11.53
N SER A 324 -14.34 -16.66 -10.80
CA SER A 324 -14.52 -16.67 -9.34
C SER A 324 -13.48 -17.51 -8.59
N GLU A 325 -12.67 -18.28 -9.31
CA GLU A 325 -11.63 -19.13 -8.76
C GLU A 325 -10.25 -18.49 -8.85
N ASN A 326 -9.41 -18.74 -7.84
CA ASN A 326 -7.99 -18.43 -7.89
C ASN A 326 -7.28 -19.44 -8.80
N ALA A 327 -6.23 -19.02 -9.50
CA ALA A 327 -5.38 -19.96 -10.21
C ALA A 327 -4.48 -20.78 -9.26
N LEU A 328 -4.12 -20.18 -8.12
CA LEU A 328 -3.49 -20.87 -7.00
C LEU A 328 -4.45 -21.80 -6.26
#